data_AF-A0A950MKZ6-F1
#
_entry.id   AF-A0A950MKZ6-F1
#
_cell.length_a   1.000
_cell.length_b   1.000
_cell.length_c   1.000
_cell.angle_alpha   90.00
_cell.angle_beta   90.00
_cell.angle_gamma   90.00
#
_symmetry.space_group_name_H-M   'P 1'
#
loop_
_entity.id
_entity.type
_entity.pdbx_description
1 polymer ?
#
loop_
_entity_poly.entity_id
_entity_poly.type
_entity_poly.pdbx_seq_one_letter_code
_entity_poly.pdbx_strand_id
1 'polypeptide(L)'
;MKTFKIATLVLASLLVACGGGGGGASDPPAQNAAPPAVVTVPLETAMKNIATLGLSGSFTITGWINNSTPSSPQPNTTITGTGTISVGVATTKATSSDGRPVIGAAEVITGTLNEGGSTAPLSSLSTVYYDTSNYAPAYLTSIGIDISAFTVPATVTTGATGQFGASSNGYLTQSYTVKADGSSSTTVLFTVIQQYNNPVAGIGSQGQTVYRIDTAGNVSLVSIISSQLYLNQIFKTLTFTF
;
A
#
# COMPACT_ATOMS: atom_id res chain seq x y z
N MET A 1 -13.99 -21.14 0.07
CA MET A 1 -13.61 -19.85 0.71
C MET A 1 -12.20 -19.51 0.25
N LYS A 2 -12.05 -18.46 -0.56
CA LYS A 2 -10.82 -18.13 -1.29
C LYS A 2 -9.92 -17.28 -0.39
N THR A 3 -8.75 -17.83 -0.10
CA THR A 3 -7.70 -17.32 0.78
C THR A 3 -7.10 -16.00 0.29
N PHE A 4 -6.97 -15.05 1.21
CA PHE A 4 -6.15 -13.83 1.10
C PHE A 4 -4.68 -14.27 0.92
N LYS A 5 -4.13 -14.19 -0.29
CA LYS A 5 -2.85 -14.83 -0.67
C LYS A 5 -1.57 -14.19 -0.10
N ILE A 6 -1.66 -13.27 0.86
CA ILE A 6 -0.52 -12.78 1.66
C ILE A 6 -0.75 -13.03 3.17
N ALA A 7 -1.92 -13.58 3.57
CA ALA A 7 -2.36 -13.70 4.96
C ALA A 7 -2.47 -15.13 5.52
N THR A 8 -1.89 -16.15 4.87
CA THR A 8 -2.06 -17.55 5.33
C THR A 8 -0.75 -18.34 5.33
N LEU A 9 0.13 -17.94 6.24
CA LEU A 9 1.32 -18.63 6.73
C LEU A 9 1.57 -17.96 8.08
N VAL A 10 1.62 -18.55 9.27
CA VAL A 10 1.56 -19.91 9.80
C VAL A 10 0.83 -19.81 11.15
N LEU A 11 -0.13 -20.69 11.44
CA LEU A 11 -0.82 -20.73 12.73
C LEU A 11 -0.76 -22.16 13.30
N ALA A 12 0.33 -22.51 13.98
CA ALA A 12 0.40 -23.67 14.88
C ALA A 12 1.75 -23.71 15.62
N SER A 13 1.80 -23.21 16.87
CA SER A 13 2.45 -23.84 18.04
C SER A 13 2.81 -22.83 19.15
N LEU A 14 1.98 -22.83 20.20
CA LEU A 14 2.31 -22.92 21.63
C LEU A 14 3.41 -22.02 22.24
N LEU A 15 2.93 -21.07 23.07
CA LEU A 15 3.26 -20.81 24.50
C LEU A 15 4.73 -20.52 24.92
N VAL A 16 4.94 -19.34 25.54
CA VAL A 16 5.42 -19.09 26.95
C VAL A 16 6.13 -17.72 27.06
N ALA A 17 5.58 -16.82 27.91
CA ALA A 17 6.16 -15.73 28.75
C ALA A 17 7.15 -14.67 28.16
N CYS A 18 6.83 -13.35 28.17
CA CYS A 18 7.09 -12.31 29.23
C CYS A 18 8.43 -11.54 29.02
N GLY A 19 8.62 -10.21 29.09
CA GLY A 19 7.81 -9.01 29.36
C GLY A 19 8.71 -7.72 29.46
N GLY A 20 8.08 -6.51 29.47
CA GLY A 20 8.58 -5.18 29.95
C GLY A 20 9.54 -4.35 29.03
N GLY A 21 9.58 -3.01 28.93
CA GLY A 21 8.86 -1.85 29.52
C GLY A 21 9.70 -0.54 29.41
N GLY A 22 9.06 0.66 29.37
CA GLY A 22 9.64 2.03 29.57
C GLY A 22 10.15 2.75 28.30
N GLY A 23 10.03 4.06 28.01
CA GLY A 23 9.82 5.33 28.76
C GLY A 23 10.88 6.31 28.22
N GLY A 24 10.58 7.32 27.38
CA GLY A 24 10.14 8.68 27.75
C GLY A 24 11.29 9.71 27.59
N ALA A 25 11.12 10.75 26.75
CA ALA A 25 11.77 12.06 26.88
C ALA A 25 11.19 13.05 25.85
N SER A 26 10.98 14.30 26.27
CA SER A 26 10.39 15.40 25.50
C SER A 26 11.47 16.34 24.97
N ASP A 27 11.43 16.59 23.65
CA ASP A 27 12.39 17.43 22.92
C ASP A 27 12.14 18.95 23.04
N PRO A 28 13.20 19.76 22.88
CA PRO A 28 13.14 21.22 22.93
C PRO A 28 12.46 21.85 21.70
N PRO A 29 11.97 23.10 21.80
CA PRO A 29 11.14 23.72 20.76
C PRO A 29 11.92 24.01 19.47
N ALA A 30 11.37 23.55 18.35
CA ALA A 30 11.97 23.64 17.02
C ALA A 30 12.10 25.09 16.53
N GLN A 31 13.26 25.42 15.93
CA GLN A 31 13.45 26.64 15.15
C GLN A 31 12.53 26.61 13.92
N ASN A 32 11.86 27.73 13.64
CA ASN A 32 11.00 27.88 12.45
C ASN A 32 11.83 27.71 11.16
N ALA A 33 11.77 26.52 10.58
CA ALA A 33 12.33 26.23 9.27
C ALA A 33 11.65 27.09 8.20
N ALA A 34 12.40 27.47 7.17
CA ALA A 34 11.85 28.11 5.98
C ALA A 34 10.70 27.27 5.40
N PRO A 35 9.64 27.89 4.84
CA PRO A 35 8.54 27.15 4.24
C PRO A 35 9.08 26.17 3.18
N PRO A 36 8.64 24.90 3.17
CA PRO A 36 9.05 23.95 2.15
C PRO A 36 8.76 24.50 0.75
N ALA A 37 9.68 24.28 -0.19
CA ALA A 37 9.46 24.65 -1.59
C ALA A 37 8.20 23.94 -2.13
N VAL A 38 7.34 24.70 -2.81
CA VAL A 38 6.13 24.15 -3.44
C VAL A 38 6.51 23.50 -4.77
N VAL A 39 6.44 22.18 -4.84
CA VAL A 39 6.67 21.40 -6.07
C VAL A 39 5.33 21.00 -6.66
N THR A 40 5.16 21.18 -7.97
CA THR A 40 3.97 20.76 -8.72
C THR A 40 4.35 19.61 -9.66
N VAL A 41 3.57 18.53 -9.66
CA VAL A 41 3.79 17.38 -10.55
C VAL A 41 2.54 17.02 -11.34
N PRO A 42 2.68 16.48 -12.57
CA PRO A 42 1.55 16.10 -13.42
C PRO A 42 0.99 14.72 -13.04
N LEU A 43 0.09 14.65 -12.06
CA LEU A 43 -0.42 13.39 -11.52
C LEU A 43 -1.14 12.53 -12.57
N GLU A 44 -1.93 13.12 -13.48
CA GLU A 44 -2.56 12.36 -14.56
C GLU A 44 -1.52 11.69 -15.48
N THR A 45 -0.44 12.41 -15.79
CA THR A 45 0.69 11.84 -16.56
C THR A 45 1.39 10.74 -15.78
N ALA A 46 1.58 10.92 -14.47
CA ALA A 46 2.15 9.90 -13.60
C ALA A 46 1.31 8.61 -13.58
N MET A 47 -0.01 8.72 -13.41
CA MET A 47 -0.93 7.57 -13.42
C MET A 47 -0.94 6.88 -14.78
N LYS A 48 -0.94 7.64 -15.87
CA LYS A 48 -0.78 7.10 -17.22
C LYS A 48 0.53 6.33 -17.36
N ASN A 49 1.65 6.91 -16.94
CA ASN A 49 2.97 6.27 -17.02
C ASN A 49 3.01 4.95 -16.25
N ILE A 50 2.41 4.88 -15.05
CA ILE A 50 2.27 3.62 -14.30
C ILE A 50 1.58 2.56 -15.16
N ALA A 51 0.45 2.89 -15.78
CA ALA A 51 -0.32 1.93 -16.57
C ALA A 51 0.35 1.58 -17.90
N THR A 52 0.99 2.53 -18.58
CA THR A 52 1.52 2.34 -19.95
C THR A 52 2.98 1.91 -20.00
N LEU A 53 3.77 2.19 -18.97
CA LEU A 53 5.18 1.79 -18.88
C LEU A 53 5.40 0.64 -17.89
N GLY A 54 4.45 0.42 -16.98
CA GLY A 54 4.60 -0.50 -15.87
C GLY A 54 5.44 0.06 -14.73
N LEU A 55 5.63 -0.75 -13.70
CA LEU A 55 6.48 -0.46 -12.55
C LEU A 55 7.25 -1.72 -12.16
N SER A 56 8.49 -1.58 -11.72
CA SER A 56 9.22 -2.69 -11.12
C SER A 56 10.20 -2.20 -10.08
N GLY A 57 10.55 -3.05 -9.13
CA GLY A 57 11.53 -2.75 -8.10
C GLY A 57 11.84 -3.95 -7.23
N SER A 58 13.07 -4.00 -6.74
CA SER A 58 13.42 -4.85 -5.60
C SER A 58 12.95 -4.20 -4.31
N PHE A 59 12.59 -4.99 -3.31
CA PHE A 59 12.25 -4.48 -1.99
C PHE A 59 12.87 -5.31 -0.87
N THR A 60 12.95 -4.69 0.30
CA THR A 60 13.13 -5.35 1.59
C THR A 60 11.81 -5.31 2.36
N ILE A 61 11.53 -6.34 3.15
CA ILE A 61 10.36 -6.43 4.02
C ILE A 61 10.85 -6.28 5.45
N THR A 62 10.17 -5.43 6.21
CA THR A 62 10.23 -5.39 7.67
C THR A 62 8.81 -5.37 8.22
N GLY A 63 8.60 -5.82 9.45
CA GLY A 63 7.26 -5.83 10.00
C GLY A 63 7.13 -6.69 11.23
N TRP A 64 5.90 -6.91 11.63
CA TRP A 64 5.57 -7.69 12.80
C TRP A 64 4.16 -8.28 12.76
N ILE A 65 3.96 -9.34 13.55
CA ILE A 65 2.65 -9.86 13.96
C ILE A 65 2.54 -9.77 15.48
N ASN A 66 1.45 -9.20 15.97
CA ASN A 66 1.06 -9.22 17.36
C ASN A 66 0.32 -10.53 17.63
N ASN A 67 0.99 -11.42 18.35
CA ASN A 67 0.43 -12.70 18.80
C ASN A 67 -0.20 -12.61 20.20
N SER A 68 -0.35 -11.40 20.73
CA SER A 68 -0.92 -11.17 22.05
C SER A 68 -2.42 -11.44 22.06
N THR A 69 -2.88 -12.02 23.15
CA THR A 69 -4.30 -11.98 23.57
C THR A 69 -4.42 -11.15 24.85
N PRO A 70 -5.63 -10.69 25.23
CA PRO A 70 -5.82 -9.97 26.50
C PRO A 70 -5.36 -10.77 27.73
N SER A 71 -5.41 -12.10 27.65
CA SER A 71 -4.96 -13.02 28.70
C SER A 71 -3.51 -13.50 28.54
N SER A 72 -2.85 -13.19 27.42
CA SER A 72 -1.48 -13.63 27.11
C SER A 72 -0.75 -12.62 26.22
N PRO A 73 -0.16 -11.56 26.79
CA PRO A 73 0.65 -10.63 26.01
C PRO A 73 1.93 -11.31 25.50
N GLN A 74 2.24 -11.16 24.22
CA GLN A 74 3.43 -11.71 23.57
C GLN A 74 4.20 -10.60 22.85
N PRO A 75 5.55 -10.68 22.81
CA PRO A 75 6.31 -9.87 21.88
C PRO A 75 5.80 -10.09 20.47
N ASN A 76 5.86 -9.02 19.70
CA ASN A 76 5.60 -9.09 18.28
C ASN A 76 6.59 -10.05 17.60
N THR A 77 6.09 -11.01 16.83
CA THR A 77 6.95 -11.81 15.95
C THR A 77 7.41 -10.93 14.81
N THR A 78 8.71 -10.66 14.74
CA THR A 78 9.30 -9.88 13.64
C THR A 78 9.18 -10.64 12.33
N ILE A 79 8.85 -9.88 11.27
CA ILE A 79 8.88 -10.36 9.89
C ILE A 79 9.97 -9.60 9.15
N THR A 80 10.81 -10.34 8.45
CA THR A 80 11.76 -9.76 7.47
C THR A 80 11.61 -10.46 6.13
N GLY A 81 12.27 -9.95 5.10
CA GLY A 81 12.21 -10.58 3.78
C GLY A 81 12.82 -9.70 2.71
N THR A 82 12.89 -10.25 1.51
CA THR A 82 13.34 -9.53 0.31
C THR A 82 12.57 -10.05 -0.89
N GLY A 83 12.46 -9.24 -1.93
CA GLY A 83 11.78 -9.68 -3.13
C GLY A 83 11.79 -8.66 -4.24
N THR A 84 10.95 -8.91 -5.24
CA THR A 84 10.71 -8.04 -6.38
C THR A 84 9.21 -7.93 -6.63
N ILE A 85 8.81 -6.76 -7.09
CA ILE A 85 7.49 -6.52 -7.69
C ILE A 85 7.69 -6.13 -9.15
N SER A 86 6.78 -6.59 -10.01
CA SER A 86 6.67 -6.14 -11.38
C SER A 86 5.19 -6.00 -11.74
N VAL A 87 4.79 -4.79 -12.08
CA VAL A 87 3.53 -4.47 -12.73
C VAL A 87 3.85 -4.24 -14.21
N GLY A 88 3.34 -5.09 -15.08
CA GLY A 88 3.55 -4.98 -16.52
C GLY A 88 2.82 -3.79 -17.14
N VAL A 89 2.91 -3.67 -18.47
CA VAL A 89 2.10 -2.71 -19.23
C VAL A 89 0.64 -3.17 -19.27
N ALA A 90 -0.30 -2.25 -19.05
CA ALA A 90 -1.72 -2.53 -19.12
C ALA A 90 -2.20 -2.69 -20.57
N THR A 91 -2.37 -3.94 -21.01
CA THR A 91 -2.79 -4.26 -22.39
C THR A 91 -4.09 -5.05 -22.45
N THR A 92 -4.49 -5.70 -21.36
CA THR A 92 -5.64 -6.61 -21.34
C THR A 92 -6.93 -5.82 -21.22
N LYS A 93 -7.71 -5.72 -22.29
CA LYS A 93 -9.02 -5.06 -22.25
C LYS A 93 -10.04 -5.94 -21.52
N ALA A 94 -10.81 -5.33 -20.62
CA ALA A 94 -11.92 -5.97 -19.93
C ALA A 94 -13.03 -4.96 -19.63
N THR A 95 -14.06 -5.42 -18.94
CA THR A 95 -15.16 -4.59 -18.44
C THR A 95 -15.27 -4.82 -16.94
N SER A 96 -15.26 -3.74 -16.14
CA SER A 96 -15.51 -3.82 -14.69
C SER A 96 -16.94 -4.30 -14.41
N SER A 97 -17.24 -4.66 -13.16
CA SER A 97 -18.58 -5.20 -12.85
C SER A 97 -19.70 -4.14 -12.95
N ASP A 98 -19.34 -2.86 -12.89
CA ASP A 98 -20.20 -1.72 -13.20
C ASP A 98 -20.27 -1.32 -14.68
N GLY A 99 -19.67 -2.09 -15.60
CA GLY A 99 -19.81 -1.90 -17.04
C GLY A 99 -18.80 -0.95 -17.71
N ARG A 100 -17.81 -0.43 -16.98
CA ARG A 100 -16.80 0.48 -17.55
C ARG A 100 -15.68 -0.25 -18.29
N PRO A 101 -15.17 0.31 -19.41
CA PRO A 101 -14.01 -0.24 -20.10
C PRO A 101 -12.73 -0.03 -19.30
N VAL A 102 -12.03 -1.13 -19.00
CA VAL A 102 -10.78 -1.14 -18.25
C VAL A 102 -9.66 -1.84 -19.01
N ILE A 103 -8.41 -1.51 -18.66
CA ILE A 103 -7.19 -2.20 -19.12
C ILE A 103 -6.45 -2.80 -17.93
N GLY A 104 -6.01 -4.05 -18.06
CA GLY A 104 -5.36 -4.81 -17.01
C GLY A 104 -3.86 -4.97 -17.25
N ALA A 105 -3.08 -4.78 -16.18
CA ALA A 105 -1.66 -5.12 -16.09
C ALA A 105 -1.46 -6.31 -15.15
N ALA A 106 -0.60 -7.26 -15.55
CA ALA A 106 -0.19 -8.34 -14.66
C ALA A 106 0.73 -7.79 -13.57
N GLU A 107 0.42 -8.10 -12.31
CA GLU A 107 1.28 -7.82 -11.16
C GLU A 107 1.85 -9.13 -10.64
N VAL A 108 3.17 -9.18 -10.56
CA VAL A 108 3.94 -10.33 -10.09
C VAL A 108 4.77 -9.89 -8.89
N ILE A 109 4.64 -10.61 -7.79
CA ILE A 109 5.48 -10.44 -6.60
C ILE A 109 6.21 -11.76 -6.36
N THR A 110 7.53 -11.71 -6.22
CA THR A 110 8.35 -12.86 -5.84
C THR A 110 9.33 -12.49 -4.73
N GLY A 111 9.72 -13.44 -3.90
CA GLY A 111 10.70 -13.19 -2.86
C GLY A 111 10.73 -14.24 -1.76
N THR A 112 11.21 -13.84 -0.60
CA THR A 112 11.28 -14.63 0.61
C THR A 112 10.75 -13.83 1.80
N LEU A 113 10.11 -14.53 2.72
CA LEU A 113 9.67 -14.03 4.02
C LEU A 113 10.34 -14.85 5.10
N ASN A 114 10.84 -14.18 6.13
CA ASN A 114 11.34 -14.78 7.36
C ASN A 114 10.42 -14.36 8.50
N GLU A 115 9.79 -15.33 9.15
CA GLU A 115 8.90 -15.12 10.28
C GLU A 115 9.36 -16.02 11.43
N GLY A 116 9.73 -15.41 12.56
CA GLY A 116 10.16 -16.18 13.75
C GLY A 116 11.31 -17.16 13.48
N GLY A 117 12.22 -16.83 12.55
CA GLY A 117 13.34 -17.68 12.16
C GLY A 117 13.04 -18.73 11.08
N SER A 118 11.79 -18.84 10.62
CA SER A 118 11.41 -19.72 9.51
C SER A 118 11.35 -18.95 8.19
N THR A 119 11.99 -19.47 7.15
CA THR A 119 11.96 -18.89 5.80
C THR A 119 10.90 -19.56 4.93
N ALA A 120 10.10 -18.77 4.22
CA ALA A 120 9.12 -19.23 3.25
C ALA A 120 9.19 -18.43 1.95
N PRO A 121 8.86 -19.04 0.79
CA PRO A 121 8.76 -18.30 -0.47
C PRO A 121 7.56 -17.36 -0.43
N LEU A 122 7.77 -16.14 -0.92
CA LEU A 122 6.72 -15.18 -1.26
C LEU A 122 6.46 -15.26 -2.77
N SER A 123 5.23 -15.56 -3.17
CA SER A 123 4.83 -15.58 -4.58
C SER A 123 3.37 -15.16 -4.72
N SER A 124 3.12 -14.13 -5.51
CA SER A 124 1.78 -13.67 -5.86
C SER A 124 1.70 -13.31 -7.34
N LEU A 125 0.56 -13.63 -7.95
CA LEU A 125 0.17 -13.20 -9.27
C LEU A 125 -1.23 -12.59 -9.18
N SER A 126 -1.36 -11.33 -9.58
CA SER A 126 -2.61 -10.58 -9.57
C SER A 126 -2.76 -9.79 -10.87
N THR A 127 -3.90 -9.12 -11.03
CA THR A 127 -4.09 -8.16 -12.12
C THR A 127 -4.64 -6.86 -11.54
N VAL A 128 -3.98 -5.77 -11.88
CA VAL A 128 -4.42 -4.41 -11.56
C VAL A 128 -5.12 -3.86 -12.80
N TYR A 129 -6.33 -3.37 -12.63
CA TYR A 129 -7.10 -2.77 -13.72
C TYR A 129 -7.18 -1.26 -13.56
N TYR A 130 -7.01 -0.57 -14.69
CA TYR A 130 -7.08 0.88 -14.81
C TYR A 130 -8.24 1.28 -15.72
N ASP A 131 -8.89 2.39 -15.40
CA ASP A 131 -9.89 3.01 -16.26
C ASP A 131 -9.23 3.51 -17.55
N THR A 132 -9.85 3.23 -18.69
CA THR A 132 -9.29 3.61 -20.01
C THR A 132 -9.33 5.11 -20.29
N SER A 133 -10.17 5.87 -19.58
CA SER A 133 -10.33 7.30 -19.79
C SER A 133 -9.27 8.14 -19.07
N ASN A 134 -8.79 7.69 -17.91
CA ASN A 134 -7.94 8.49 -17.04
C ASN A 134 -6.85 7.71 -16.27
N TYR A 135 -6.72 6.40 -16.52
CA TYR A 135 -5.74 5.52 -15.88
C TYR A 135 -5.82 5.44 -14.34
N ALA A 136 -6.95 5.84 -13.74
CA ALA A 136 -7.20 5.60 -12.32
C ALA A 136 -7.38 4.08 -12.07
N PRO A 137 -6.97 3.55 -10.91
CA PRO A 137 -7.29 2.18 -10.54
C PRO A 137 -8.80 1.95 -10.50
N ALA A 138 -9.28 0.97 -11.25
CA ALA A 138 -10.71 0.70 -11.44
C ALA A 138 -11.18 -0.60 -10.77
N TYR A 139 -10.30 -1.60 -10.67
CA TYR A 139 -10.66 -2.89 -10.07
C TYR A 139 -9.46 -3.57 -9.42
N LEU A 140 -9.69 -4.11 -8.22
CA LEU A 140 -8.72 -4.90 -7.46
C LEU A 140 -9.15 -6.36 -7.44
N THR A 141 -8.54 -7.17 -8.30
CA THR A 141 -8.84 -8.62 -8.41
C THR A 141 -8.60 -9.39 -7.12
N SER A 142 -7.62 -8.96 -6.33
CA SER A 142 -7.24 -9.59 -5.06
C SER A 142 -8.38 -9.60 -4.04
N ILE A 143 -9.28 -8.63 -4.10
CA ILE A 143 -10.43 -8.47 -3.19
C ILE A 143 -11.78 -8.46 -3.91
N GLY A 144 -11.77 -8.50 -5.24
CA GLY A 144 -12.98 -8.57 -6.07
C GLY A 144 -13.84 -7.32 -6.02
N ILE A 145 -13.22 -6.14 -5.88
CA ILE A 145 -13.94 -4.87 -5.64
C ILE A 145 -13.68 -3.88 -6.77
N ASP A 146 -14.78 -3.38 -7.34
CA ASP A 146 -14.77 -2.20 -8.21
C ASP A 146 -14.57 -0.94 -7.39
N ILE A 147 -13.69 -0.08 -7.88
CA ILE A 147 -13.47 1.27 -7.38
C ILE A 147 -14.31 2.19 -8.27
N SER A 148 -15.26 2.91 -7.67
CA SER A 148 -16.08 3.92 -8.35
C SER A 148 -15.21 4.86 -9.18
N ALA A 149 -15.73 5.32 -10.31
CA ALA A 149 -15.03 6.24 -11.17
C ALA A 149 -14.54 7.46 -10.38
N PHE A 150 -13.25 7.75 -10.51
CA PHE A 150 -12.58 8.89 -9.90
C PHE A 150 -11.82 9.64 -10.97
N THR A 151 -11.88 10.97 -10.93
CA THR A 151 -11.11 11.83 -11.83
C THR A 151 -9.75 12.12 -11.22
N VAL A 152 -8.69 11.59 -11.83
CA VAL A 152 -7.31 11.93 -11.46
C VAL A 152 -7.07 13.43 -11.74
N PRO A 153 -6.63 14.22 -10.74
CA PRO A 153 -6.24 15.60 -11.00
C PRO A 153 -5.12 15.69 -12.03
N ALA A 154 -5.21 16.65 -12.95
CA ALA A 154 -4.16 16.87 -13.96
C ALA A 154 -2.79 17.11 -13.30
N THR A 155 -2.76 17.91 -12.24
CA THR A 155 -1.58 18.23 -11.44
C THR A 155 -1.89 18.21 -9.95
N VAL A 156 -0.88 17.95 -9.12
CA VAL A 156 -0.94 18.13 -7.67
C VAL A 156 0.30 18.85 -7.17
N THR A 157 0.16 19.58 -6.07
CA THR A 157 1.26 20.31 -5.43
C THR A 157 1.61 19.70 -4.08
N THR A 158 2.82 19.96 -3.59
CA THR A 158 3.18 19.69 -2.19
C THR A 158 2.09 20.22 -1.23
N GLY A 159 1.68 19.39 -0.27
CA GLY A 159 0.61 19.69 0.68
C GLY A 159 -0.79 19.30 0.21
N ALA A 160 -0.97 18.94 -1.07
CA ALA A 160 -2.27 18.50 -1.57
C ALA A 160 -2.73 17.22 -0.87
N THR A 161 -4.02 17.15 -0.57
CA THR A 161 -4.70 15.96 -0.07
C THR A 161 -6.06 15.83 -0.74
N GLY A 162 -6.60 14.61 -0.80
CA GLY A 162 -7.93 14.40 -1.36
C GLY A 162 -8.37 12.95 -1.32
N GLN A 163 -9.61 12.72 -1.76
CA GLN A 163 -10.08 11.37 -2.05
C GLN A 163 -9.45 10.90 -3.37
N PHE A 164 -9.12 9.61 -3.45
CA PHE A 164 -8.55 8.97 -4.64
C PHE A 164 -9.47 7.91 -5.24
N GLY A 165 -10.42 7.39 -4.46
CA GLY A 165 -11.36 6.38 -4.91
C GLY A 165 -12.19 5.83 -3.76
N ALA A 166 -13.28 5.16 -4.06
CA ALA A 166 -14.06 4.39 -3.10
C ALA A 166 -14.84 3.30 -3.82
N SER A 167 -15.10 2.18 -3.17
CA SER A 167 -15.98 1.16 -3.72
C SER A 167 -17.45 1.52 -3.53
N SER A 168 -18.30 1.08 -4.45
CA SER A 168 -19.75 1.31 -4.39
C SER A 168 -20.42 0.68 -3.16
N ASN A 169 -19.88 -0.44 -2.68
CA ASN A 169 -20.35 -1.11 -1.45
C ASN A 169 -19.79 -0.48 -0.15
N GLY A 170 -18.96 0.56 -0.24
CA GLY A 170 -18.38 1.25 0.91
C GLY A 170 -17.29 0.48 1.67
N TYR A 171 -16.89 -0.71 1.21
CA TYR A 171 -15.87 -1.52 1.88
C TYR A 171 -14.46 -1.00 1.67
N LEU A 172 -14.20 -0.25 0.61
CA LEU A 172 -12.89 0.32 0.29
C LEU A 172 -13.02 1.84 0.16
N THR A 173 -12.16 2.57 0.85
CA THR A 173 -11.91 3.98 0.60
C THR A 173 -10.44 4.20 0.29
N GLN A 174 -10.16 5.15 -0.57
CA GLN A 174 -8.82 5.56 -0.93
C GLN A 174 -8.72 7.08 -0.85
N SER A 175 -7.65 7.55 -0.24
CA SER A 175 -7.27 8.96 -0.19
C SER A 175 -5.83 9.12 -0.63
N TYR A 176 -5.42 10.35 -0.92
CA TYR A 176 -4.03 10.65 -1.23
C TYR A 176 -3.51 11.84 -0.42
N THR A 177 -2.20 11.86 -0.24
CA THR A 177 -1.46 13.01 0.28
C THR A 177 -0.20 13.23 -0.55
N VAL A 178 0.23 14.49 -0.67
CA VAL A 178 1.44 14.88 -1.39
C VAL A 178 2.39 15.59 -0.44
N LYS A 179 3.59 15.06 -0.27
CA LYS A 179 4.64 15.66 0.57
C LYS A 179 5.85 16.04 -0.26
N ALA A 180 6.62 17.00 0.22
CA ALA A 180 7.93 17.29 -0.35
C ALA A 180 8.80 16.05 -0.22
N ASP A 181 9.56 15.74 -1.27
CA ASP A 181 10.61 14.75 -1.15
C ASP A 181 11.80 15.43 -0.47
N GLY A 182 12.07 15.08 0.79
CA GLY A 182 13.20 15.66 1.52
C GLY A 182 14.56 15.44 0.86
N SER A 183 14.65 14.53 -0.11
CA SER A 183 15.85 14.24 -0.88
C SER A 183 15.98 15.03 -2.19
N SER A 184 14.93 15.74 -2.65
CA SER A 184 14.94 16.41 -3.95
C SER A 184 13.91 17.54 -4.05
N SER A 185 14.31 18.66 -4.66
CA SER A 185 13.45 19.82 -4.93
C SER A 185 12.59 19.69 -6.19
N THR A 186 12.76 18.61 -6.96
CA THR A 186 12.05 18.38 -8.23
C THR A 186 11.13 17.16 -8.18
N THR A 187 10.99 16.54 -7.01
CA THR A 187 10.14 15.39 -6.79
C THR A 187 9.21 15.59 -5.60
N VAL A 188 8.10 14.85 -5.60
CA VAL A 188 7.19 14.74 -4.47
C VAL A 188 7.02 13.29 -4.07
N LEU A 189 6.64 13.09 -2.81
CA LEU A 189 6.14 11.81 -2.32
C LEU A 189 4.61 11.85 -2.39
N PHE A 190 4.06 11.07 -3.32
CA PHE A 190 2.63 10.85 -3.47
C PHE A 190 2.24 9.56 -2.75
N THR A 191 1.45 9.69 -1.69
CA THR A 191 1.00 8.55 -0.89
C THR A 191 -0.46 8.27 -1.18
N VAL A 192 -0.77 7.07 -1.66
CA VAL A 192 -2.14 6.53 -1.69
C VAL A 192 -2.39 5.77 -0.40
N ILE A 193 -3.41 6.16 0.34
CA ILE A 193 -3.86 5.51 1.57
C ILE A 193 -5.12 4.73 1.24
N GLN A 194 -5.16 3.46 1.62
CA GLN A 194 -6.29 2.57 1.41
C GLN A 194 -6.82 2.11 2.76
N GLN A 195 -8.13 2.15 2.93
CA GLN A 195 -8.81 1.53 4.06
C GLN A 195 -9.83 0.55 3.53
N TYR A 196 -9.65 -0.72 3.89
CA TYR A 196 -10.61 -1.76 3.61
C TYR A 196 -11.27 -2.19 4.92
N ASN A 197 -12.60 -2.11 4.96
CA ASN A 197 -13.40 -2.54 6.09
C ASN A 197 -14.50 -3.47 5.60
N ASN A 198 -14.40 -4.75 5.97
CA ASN A 198 -15.47 -5.72 5.71
C ASN A 198 -16.25 -5.96 7.00
N PRO A 199 -17.41 -5.31 7.19
CA PRO A 199 -18.19 -5.44 8.42
C PRO A 199 -18.73 -6.86 8.64
N VAL A 200 -18.90 -7.65 7.57
CA VAL A 200 -19.43 -9.01 7.63
C VAL A 200 -18.38 -9.99 8.16
N ALA A 201 -17.11 -9.77 7.82
CA ALA A 201 -16.01 -10.65 8.23
C ALA A 201 -15.35 -10.22 9.55
N GLY A 202 -15.64 -9.02 10.06
CA GLY A 202 -14.95 -8.46 11.24
C GLY A 202 -13.45 -8.24 11.03
N ILE A 203 -13.01 -8.21 9.77
CA ILE A 203 -11.61 -8.06 9.36
C ILE A 203 -11.49 -6.78 8.55
N GLY A 204 -10.52 -5.96 8.93
CA GLY A 204 -10.14 -4.76 8.20
C GLY A 204 -8.69 -4.84 7.74
N SER A 205 -8.32 -3.99 6.79
CA SER A 205 -6.93 -3.75 6.47
C SER A 205 -6.70 -2.29 6.11
N GLN A 206 -5.50 -1.82 6.34
CA GLN A 206 -5.05 -0.49 5.94
C GLN A 206 -3.81 -0.65 5.07
N GLY A 207 -3.76 0.08 3.98
CA GLY A 207 -2.64 0.10 3.05
C GLY A 207 -2.13 1.52 2.88
N GLN A 208 -0.83 1.66 2.67
CA GLN A 208 -0.25 2.88 2.12
C GLN A 208 0.71 2.48 1.02
N THR A 209 0.66 3.16 -0.12
CA THR A 209 1.68 3.05 -1.17
C THR A 209 2.24 4.42 -1.42
N VAL A 210 3.57 4.55 -1.27
CA VAL A 210 4.29 5.80 -1.49
C VAL A 210 5.02 5.68 -2.81
N TYR A 211 4.71 6.63 -3.69
CA TYR A 211 5.37 6.84 -4.96
C TYR A 211 6.22 8.10 -4.89
N ARG A 212 7.36 8.07 -5.55
CA ARG A 212 8.10 9.28 -5.90
C ARG A 212 7.69 9.68 -7.31
N ILE A 213 7.27 10.93 -7.49
CA ILE A 213 6.87 11.49 -8.78
C ILE A 213 7.74 12.70 -9.07
N ASP A 214 8.32 12.78 -10.26
CA ASP A 214 9.08 13.94 -10.72
C ASP A 214 8.22 14.94 -11.52
N THR A 215 8.79 16.09 -11.87
CA THR A 215 8.11 17.12 -12.66
C THR A 215 7.76 16.70 -14.09
N ALA A 216 8.33 15.60 -14.60
CA ALA A 216 7.98 15.00 -15.89
C ALA A 216 6.89 13.92 -15.79
N GLY A 217 6.47 13.56 -14.57
CA GLY A 217 5.50 12.50 -14.32
C GLY A 217 6.11 11.09 -14.35
N ASN A 218 7.43 10.94 -14.25
CA ASN A 218 8.03 9.63 -14.02
C ASN A 218 7.73 9.18 -12.59
N VAL A 219 7.55 7.87 -12.41
CA VAL A 219 7.12 7.28 -11.14
C VAL A 219 8.07 6.18 -10.71
N SER A 220 8.47 6.19 -9.44
CA SER A 220 9.11 5.05 -8.78
C SER A 220 8.39 4.67 -7.49
N LEU A 221 8.44 3.40 -7.11
CA LEU A 221 8.00 2.96 -5.79
C LEU A 221 9.01 3.41 -4.73
N VAL A 222 8.52 3.78 -3.55
CA VAL A 222 9.34 4.13 -2.38
C VAL A 222 9.04 3.18 -1.24
N SER A 223 7.77 3.02 -0.89
CA SER A 223 7.36 2.06 0.12
C SER A 223 5.92 1.59 -0.05
N ILE A 224 5.63 0.41 0.48
CA ILE A 224 4.28 -0.09 0.68
C ILE A 224 4.15 -0.48 2.14
N ILE A 225 3.12 0.00 2.82
CA ILE A 225 2.75 -0.44 4.18
C ILE A 225 1.43 -1.18 4.07
N SER A 226 1.35 -2.35 4.69
CA SER A 226 0.12 -3.13 4.81
C SER A 226 -0.09 -3.53 6.25
N SER A 227 -1.22 -3.12 6.83
CA SER A 227 -1.64 -3.47 8.17
C SER A 227 -2.93 -4.25 8.13
N GLN A 228 -3.03 -5.32 8.92
CA GLN A 228 -4.26 -6.07 9.10
C GLN A 228 -4.87 -5.78 10.46
N LEU A 229 -6.19 -5.70 10.48
CA LEU A 229 -6.98 -5.39 11.65
C LEU A 229 -7.85 -6.59 12.02
N TYR A 230 -7.89 -6.86 13.31
CA TYR A 230 -8.79 -7.83 13.94
C TYR A 230 -9.48 -7.13 15.10
N LEU A 231 -10.82 -7.15 15.13
CA LEU A 231 -11.62 -6.41 16.13
C LEU A 231 -11.19 -4.94 16.28
N ASN A 232 -10.93 -4.28 15.14
CA ASN A 232 -10.45 -2.89 15.04
C ASN A 232 -9.07 -2.62 15.67
N GLN A 233 -8.26 -3.64 15.96
CA GLN A 233 -6.88 -3.49 16.40
C GLN A 233 -5.92 -4.00 15.34
N ILE A 234 -4.83 -3.26 15.09
CA ILE A 234 -3.77 -3.71 14.18
C ILE A 234 -3.04 -4.87 14.84
N PHE A 235 -3.08 -6.04 14.20
CA PHE A 235 -2.38 -7.23 14.67
C PHE A 235 -1.23 -7.65 13.76
N LYS A 236 -1.09 -7.05 12.58
CA LYS A 236 0.02 -7.30 11.67
C LYS A 236 0.35 -6.02 10.91
N THR A 237 1.63 -5.72 10.74
CA THR A 237 2.10 -4.65 9.85
C THR A 237 3.31 -5.13 9.08
N LEU A 238 3.31 -4.93 7.77
CA LEU A 238 4.42 -5.16 6.86
C LEU A 238 4.76 -3.85 6.14
N THR A 239 6.05 -3.54 6.07
CA THR A 239 6.62 -2.43 5.33
C THR A 239 7.59 -2.97 4.29
N PHE A 240 7.28 -2.71 3.03
CA PHE A 240 8.11 -2.98 1.88
C PHE A 240 8.85 -1.68 1.54
N THR A 241 10.17 -1.72 1.45
CA THR A 241 11.00 -0.54 1.12
C THR A 241 11.77 -0.81 -0.16
N PHE A 242 11.68 0.11 -1.11
CA PHE A 242 12.22 0.03 -2.48
C PHE A 242 13.45 0.92 -2.66
#